data_AF-A0A2V9A497-F1
#
_entry.id   AF-A0A2V9A497-F1
#
_cell.length_a   1.000
_cell.length_b   1.000
_cell.length_c   1.000
_cell.angle_alpha   90.00
_cell.angle_beta   90.00
_cell.angle_gamma   90.00
#
_symmetry.space_group_name_H-M   'P 1'
#
loop_
_entity.id
_entity.type
_entity.pdbx_description
1 polymer ?
#
loop_
_entity_poly.entity_id
_entity_poly.type
_entity_poly.pdbx_seq_one_letter_code
_entity_poly.pdbx_strand_id
1 'polypeptide(L)'
;MQHRQNDYTTVSLKEERAPIWYNAVWLLISVTAGVVAFLPLALYTSPWDAVTFRVPENQGNWWHLLIGAPFFLAFPMIWLRLRSLFSGKLSTPPGRRLIWTVVALSICGTILVDVPFLLRLGNLARMNEWRRLSILCPTFGIVIASGALLFLRRHNILPTRACLVGLSAAYLANAALCLIVYGPMPGTAGSRSGWIVTIVIVWPMLLELVWLFIFIQTFKIFIQTFKTQESPDNSRADQYAARPHS
;
A
#
# COMPACT_ATOMS: atom_id res chain seq x y z
N MET A 1 20.64 21.76 34.54
CA MET A 1 20.78 20.67 33.55
C MET A 1 19.42 20.10 33.08
N GLN A 2 18.34 20.89 33.09
CA GLN A 2 16.97 20.41 32.80
C GLN A 2 16.44 20.87 31.43
N HIS A 3 17.17 21.77 30.76
CA HIS A 3 16.77 22.33 29.46
C HIS A 3 17.21 21.49 28.25
N ARG A 4 18.25 20.66 28.40
CA ARG A 4 18.87 19.92 27.29
C ARG A 4 18.18 18.60 26.97
N GLN A 5 17.29 18.11 27.83
CA GLN A 5 16.64 16.79 27.67
C GLN A 5 15.30 16.87 26.91
N ASN A 6 14.71 18.06 26.80
CA ASN A 6 13.50 18.31 26.01
C ASN A 6 13.78 18.43 24.50
N ASP A 7 15.01 18.79 24.10
CA ASP A 7 15.35 18.91 22.68
C ASP A 7 15.58 17.53 22.02
N TYR A 8 16.17 16.57 22.70
CA TYR A 8 16.39 15.22 22.13
C TYR A 8 15.08 14.45 21.93
N THR A 9 14.08 14.64 22.80
CA THR A 9 12.78 13.98 22.69
C THR A 9 11.89 14.61 21.61
N THR A 10 12.00 15.92 21.40
CA THR A 10 11.25 16.62 20.35
C THR A 10 11.85 16.45 18.96
N VAL A 11 13.18 16.37 18.84
CA VAL A 11 13.86 16.07 17.57
C VAL A 11 13.59 14.61 17.14
N SER A 12 13.63 13.65 18.07
CA SER A 12 13.36 12.24 17.78
C SER A 12 11.91 11.96 17.32
N LEU A 13 10.92 12.73 17.81
CA LEU A 13 9.53 12.62 17.35
C LEU A 13 9.26 13.28 16.00
N LYS A 14 10.06 14.28 15.62
CA LYS A 14 9.91 15.00 14.35
C LYS A 14 10.45 14.19 13.17
N GLU A 15 11.43 13.32 13.42
CA GLU A 15 12.11 12.50 12.41
C GLU A 15 11.30 11.25 11.96
N GLU A 16 10.22 10.89 12.68
CA GLU A 16 9.32 9.79 12.30
C GLU A 16 8.15 10.19 11.38
N ARG A 17 7.80 11.48 11.31
CA ARG A 17 6.68 11.95 10.48
C ARG A 17 7.13 12.15 9.04
N ALA A 18 6.40 11.52 8.12
CA ALA A 18 6.52 11.85 6.71
C ALA A 18 6.20 13.35 6.52
N PRO A 19 6.90 14.05 5.61
CA PRO A 19 6.67 15.47 5.40
C PRO A 19 5.22 15.74 4.98
N ILE A 20 4.69 16.90 5.37
CA ILE A 20 3.26 17.24 5.19
C ILE A 20 2.85 17.15 3.71
N TRP A 21 3.71 17.64 2.80
CA TRP A 21 3.46 17.58 1.37
C TRP A 21 3.33 16.14 0.84
N TYR A 22 4.13 15.21 1.38
CA TYR A 22 4.06 13.80 1.01
C TYR A 22 2.69 13.23 1.38
N ASN A 23 2.27 13.43 2.63
CA ASN A 23 0.96 12.99 3.09
C ASN A 23 -0.19 13.66 2.31
N ALA A 24 -0.04 14.92 1.89
CA ALA A 24 -1.05 15.63 1.10
C ALA A 24 -1.19 15.08 -0.33
N VAL A 25 -0.09 14.85 -1.04
CA VAL A 25 -0.08 14.27 -2.39
C VAL A 25 -0.70 12.87 -2.37
N TRP A 26 -0.29 12.05 -1.41
CA TRP A 26 -0.81 10.70 -1.26
C TRP A 26 -2.26 10.70 -0.80
N LEU A 27 -2.68 11.63 0.07
CA LEU A 27 -4.09 11.78 0.42
C LEU A 27 -4.94 12.07 -0.83
N LEU A 28 -4.48 12.96 -1.72
CA LEU A 28 -5.19 13.25 -2.97
C LEU A 28 -5.37 11.97 -3.80
N ILE A 29 -4.31 11.16 -3.94
CA ILE A 29 -4.36 9.89 -4.68
C ILE A 29 -5.33 8.89 -4.03
N SER A 30 -5.36 8.80 -2.68
CA SER A 30 -6.33 7.96 -1.97
C SER A 30 -7.76 8.45 -2.12
N VAL A 31 -7.98 9.77 -2.15
CA VAL A 31 -9.31 10.36 -2.39
C VAL A 31 -9.77 10.02 -3.81
N THR A 32 -8.91 10.18 -4.82
CA THR A 32 -9.22 9.76 -6.19
C THR A 32 -9.54 8.27 -6.27
N ALA A 33 -8.80 7.43 -5.56
CA ALA A 33 -9.09 5.99 -5.44
C ALA A 33 -10.43 5.69 -4.77
N GLY A 34 -10.86 6.53 -3.82
CA GLY A 34 -12.19 6.45 -3.21
C GLY A 34 -13.31 6.83 -4.18
N VAL A 35 -13.08 7.84 -5.02
CA VAL A 35 -14.04 8.23 -6.08
C VAL A 35 -14.25 7.09 -7.08
N VAL A 36 -13.20 6.32 -7.41
CA VAL A 36 -13.30 5.15 -8.29
C VAL A 36 -14.33 4.13 -7.82
N ALA A 37 -14.58 4.01 -6.51
CA ALA A 37 -15.60 3.11 -5.96
C ALA A 37 -17.02 3.41 -6.49
N PHE A 38 -17.26 4.62 -6.99
CA PHE A 38 -18.55 5.07 -7.52
C PHE A 38 -18.53 5.32 -9.03
N LEU A 39 -17.36 5.19 -9.67
CA LEU A 39 -17.24 5.40 -11.10
C LEU A 39 -17.43 4.09 -11.87
N PRO A 40 -18.07 4.11 -13.05
CA PRO A 40 -18.18 2.96 -13.92
C PRO A 40 -16.83 2.36 -14.32
N LEU A 41 -16.56 1.12 -13.91
CA LEU A 41 -15.40 0.37 -14.37
C LEU A 41 -15.65 -0.25 -15.74
N ALA A 42 -16.85 -0.79 -15.96
CA ALA A 42 -17.27 -1.34 -17.23
C ALA A 42 -18.79 -1.29 -17.36
N LEU A 43 -19.29 -1.04 -18.59
CA LEU A 43 -20.71 -1.13 -18.92
C LEU A 43 -21.62 -0.39 -17.92
N TYR A 44 -21.26 0.83 -17.53
CA TYR A 44 -22.00 1.64 -16.53
C TYR A 44 -22.13 1.03 -15.13
N THR A 45 -21.33 -0.01 -14.83
CA THR A 45 -21.30 -0.66 -13.52
C THR A 45 -20.11 -0.16 -12.72
N SER A 46 -20.38 0.43 -11.56
CA SER A 46 -19.36 0.84 -10.59
C SER A 46 -19.10 -0.25 -9.54
N PRO A 47 -17.99 -0.18 -8.78
CA PRO A 47 -17.79 -1.02 -7.60
C PRO A 47 -18.93 -0.95 -6.58
N TRP A 48 -19.57 0.21 -6.43
CA TRP A 48 -20.75 0.39 -5.58
C TRP A 48 -21.95 -0.43 -6.09
N ASP A 49 -22.19 -0.42 -7.40
CA ASP A 49 -23.27 -1.23 -8.00
C ASP A 49 -22.99 -2.73 -7.82
N ALA A 50 -21.70 -3.12 -7.90
CA ALA A 50 -21.26 -4.49 -7.66
C ALA A 50 -21.49 -4.95 -6.20
N VAL A 51 -21.21 -4.10 -5.22
CA VAL A 51 -21.43 -4.39 -3.79
C VAL A 51 -22.92 -4.37 -3.42
N THR A 52 -23.72 -3.55 -4.09
CA THR A 52 -25.18 -3.49 -3.90
C THR A 52 -25.95 -4.50 -4.76
N PHE A 53 -25.24 -5.38 -5.49
CA PHE A 53 -25.80 -6.40 -6.39
C PHE A 53 -26.69 -5.84 -7.51
N ARG A 54 -26.47 -4.58 -7.91
CA ARG A 54 -27.20 -3.88 -8.97
C ARG A 54 -26.47 -3.93 -10.30
N VAL A 55 -25.88 -5.08 -10.63
CA VAL A 55 -25.20 -5.29 -11.91
C VAL A 55 -26.24 -5.63 -12.99
N PRO A 56 -26.33 -4.88 -14.10
CA PRO A 56 -27.25 -5.18 -15.20
C PRO A 56 -27.07 -6.62 -15.68
N GLU A 57 -28.18 -7.30 -16.00
CA GLU A 57 -28.22 -8.66 -16.55
C GLU A 57 -27.66 -9.79 -15.65
N ASN A 58 -27.12 -9.49 -14.47
CA ASN A 58 -26.51 -10.47 -13.57
C ASN A 58 -26.67 -10.07 -12.09
N GLN A 59 -27.88 -9.63 -11.73
CA GLN A 59 -28.22 -9.19 -10.38
C GLN A 59 -28.17 -10.36 -9.39
N GLY A 60 -27.74 -10.09 -8.15
CA GLY A 60 -27.67 -11.09 -7.08
C GLY A 60 -26.48 -12.04 -7.14
N ASN A 61 -25.60 -11.91 -8.13
CA ASN A 61 -24.38 -12.71 -8.19
C ASN A 61 -23.35 -12.22 -7.16
N TRP A 62 -23.11 -13.06 -6.15
CA TRP A 62 -22.19 -12.78 -5.04
C TRP A 62 -20.75 -12.51 -5.48
N TRP A 63 -20.35 -12.95 -6.68
CA TRP A 63 -19.01 -12.74 -7.21
C TRP A 63 -18.67 -11.25 -7.40
N HIS A 64 -19.67 -10.43 -7.74
CA HIS A 64 -19.50 -8.99 -7.92
C HIS A 64 -19.10 -8.29 -6.61
N LEU A 65 -19.55 -8.80 -5.47
CA LEU A 65 -19.12 -8.31 -4.16
C LEU A 65 -17.61 -8.47 -3.97
N LEU A 66 -17.03 -9.62 -4.36
CA LEU A 66 -15.60 -9.88 -4.21
C LEU A 66 -14.74 -8.95 -5.06
N ILE A 67 -15.25 -8.53 -6.22
CA ILE A 67 -14.55 -7.62 -7.14
C ILE A 67 -14.69 -6.15 -6.70
N GLY A 68 -15.88 -5.77 -6.22
CA GLY A 68 -16.21 -4.40 -5.84
C GLY A 68 -15.71 -4.00 -4.44
N ALA A 69 -15.82 -4.89 -3.46
CA ALA A 69 -15.50 -4.57 -2.06
C ALA A 69 -14.06 -4.07 -1.82
N PRO A 70 -13.01 -4.59 -2.49
CA PRO A 70 -11.64 -4.10 -2.30
C PRO A 70 -11.43 -2.62 -2.68
N PHE A 71 -12.25 -2.04 -3.57
CA PHE A 71 -12.15 -0.61 -3.88
C PHE A 71 -12.47 0.28 -2.66
N PHE A 72 -13.26 -0.22 -1.71
CA PHE A 72 -13.58 0.49 -0.47
C PHE A 72 -12.41 0.53 0.52
N LEU A 73 -11.30 -0.18 0.25
CA LEU A 73 -10.06 -0.01 1.01
C LEU A 73 -9.48 1.41 0.89
N ALA A 74 -9.89 2.20 -0.11
CA ALA A 74 -9.52 3.61 -0.20
C ALA A 74 -9.96 4.41 1.03
N PHE A 75 -11.11 4.12 1.63
CA PHE A 75 -11.61 4.85 2.80
C PHE A 75 -10.72 4.71 4.05
N PRO A 76 -10.32 3.51 4.50
CA PRO A 76 -9.36 3.39 5.59
C PRO A 76 -7.97 3.98 5.23
N MET A 77 -7.56 3.98 3.95
CA MET A 77 -6.34 4.68 3.52
C MET A 77 -6.46 6.21 3.72
N ILE A 78 -7.55 6.81 3.24
CA ILE A 78 -7.85 8.25 3.42
C ILE A 78 -7.85 8.59 4.91
N TRP A 79 -8.56 7.78 5.72
CA TRP A 79 -8.64 7.97 7.17
C TRP A 79 -7.26 7.98 7.84
N LEU A 80 -6.39 7.02 7.52
CA LEU A 80 -5.04 6.96 8.08
C LEU A 80 -4.17 8.15 7.66
N ARG A 81 -4.27 8.59 6.40
CA ARG A 81 -3.53 9.75 5.87
C ARG A 81 -4.01 11.05 6.51
N LEU A 82 -5.33 11.23 6.64
CA LEU A 82 -5.93 12.37 7.32
C LEU A 82 -5.51 12.41 8.80
N ARG A 83 -5.58 11.27 9.49
CA ARG A 83 -5.12 11.17 10.88
C ARG A 83 -3.64 11.49 11.03
N SER A 84 -2.79 11.10 10.08
CA SER A 84 -1.37 11.46 10.09
C SER A 84 -1.14 12.97 9.96
N LEU A 85 -2.01 13.68 9.25
CA LEU A 85 -1.94 15.14 9.08
C LEU A 85 -2.43 15.89 10.32
N PHE A 86 -3.53 15.44 10.92
CA PHE A 86 -4.22 16.19 11.98
C PHE A 86 -3.96 15.69 13.40
N SER A 87 -3.45 14.47 13.59
CA SER A 87 -3.30 13.87 14.93
C SER A 87 -1.88 13.41 15.22
N GLY A 88 -1.34 13.83 16.37
CA GLY A 88 -0.08 13.32 16.94
C GLY A 88 -0.15 11.88 17.47
N LYS A 89 -1.36 11.30 17.55
CA LYS A 89 -1.57 10.01 18.22
C LYS A 89 -1.57 8.86 17.22
N LEU A 90 -0.63 7.92 17.41
CA LEU A 90 -0.58 6.62 16.73
C LEU A 90 -1.95 5.91 16.80
N SER A 91 -2.29 5.15 15.75
CA SER A 91 -3.53 4.37 15.70
C SER A 91 -3.61 3.41 16.89
N THR A 92 -4.77 3.25 17.51
CA THR A 92 -4.94 2.35 18.65
C THR A 92 -4.72 0.89 18.20
N PRO A 93 -4.17 0.02 19.07
CA PRO A 93 -4.02 -1.41 18.76
C PRO A 93 -5.27 -2.10 18.18
N PRO A 94 -6.50 -1.89 18.71
CA PRO A 94 -7.71 -2.49 18.11
C PRO A 94 -7.99 -1.97 16.69
N GLY A 95 -7.80 -0.67 16.43
CA GLY A 95 -7.99 -0.12 15.09
C GLY A 95 -7.03 -0.73 14.06
N ARG A 96 -5.79 -0.99 14.46
CA ARG A 96 -4.80 -1.68 13.62
C ARG A 96 -5.19 -3.13 13.32
N ARG A 97 -5.69 -3.87 14.31
CA ARG A 97 -6.18 -5.23 14.10
C ARG A 97 -7.34 -5.26 13.10
N LEU A 98 -8.27 -4.33 13.22
CA LEU A 98 -9.41 -4.21 12.29
C LEU A 98 -8.97 -3.90 10.86
N ILE A 99 -7.97 -3.02 10.69
CA ILE A 99 -7.39 -2.75 9.36
C ILE A 99 -6.77 -4.03 8.78
N TRP A 100 -6.00 -4.77 9.58
CA TRP A 100 -5.38 -6.01 9.13
C TRP A 100 -6.39 -7.11 8.80
N THR A 101 -7.49 -7.22 9.54
CA THR A 101 -8.56 -8.16 9.19
C THR A 101 -9.21 -7.80 7.87
N VAL A 102 -9.44 -6.51 7.62
CA VAL A 102 -10.01 -6.03 6.35
C VAL A 102 -9.04 -6.24 5.19
N VAL A 103 -7.74 -5.99 5.38
CA VAL A 103 -6.69 -6.29 4.39
C VAL A 103 -6.65 -7.78 4.06
N ALA A 104 -6.63 -8.64 5.08
CA ALA A 104 -6.60 -10.09 4.89
C ALA A 104 -7.85 -10.59 4.17
N LEU A 105 -9.03 -10.10 4.53
CA LEU A 105 -10.29 -10.44 3.88
C LEU A 105 -10.30 -10.01 2.41
N SER A 106 -9.79 -8.81 2.11
CA SER A 106 -9.69 -8.30 0.74
C SER A 106 -8.72 -9.13 -0.12
N ILE A 107 -7.56 -9.51 0.43
CA ILE A 107 -6.60 -10.37 -0.27
C ILE A 107 -7.24 -11.74 -0.53
N CYS A 108 -7.90 -12.32 0.48
CA CYS A 108 -8.61 -13.59 0.32
C CYS A 108 -9.68 -13.51 -0.78
N GLY A 109 -10.50 -12.45 -0.77
CA GLY A 109 -11.50 -12.21 -1.79
C GLY A 109 -10.90 -12.06 -3.20
N THR A 110 -9.78 -11.35 -3.32
CA THR A 110 -9.08 -11.19 -4.60
C THR A 110 -8.53 -12.54 -5.10
N ILE A 111 -7.94 -13.33 -4.21
CA ILE A 111 -7.45 -14.68 -4.54
C ILE A 111 -8.60 -15.59 -4.96
N LEU A 112 -9.73 -15.56 -4.25
CA LEU A 112 -10.95 -16.28 -4.63
C LEU A 112 -11.36 -15.93 -6.06
N VAL A 113 -11.33 -14.64 -6.43
CA VAL A 113 -11.61 -14.19 -7.81
C VAL A 113 -10.61 -14.75 -8.83
N ASP A 114 -9.35 -14.92 -8.43
CA ASP A 114 -8.29 -15.48 -9.27
C ASP A 114 -8.30 -17.02 -9.39
N VAL A 115 -8.91 -17.75 -8.45
CA VAL A 115 -9.00 -19.24 -8.45
C VAL A 115 -9.48 -19.81 -9.80
N PRO A 116 -10.58 -19.34 -10.43
CA PRO A 116 -11.00 -19.87 -11.73
C PRO A 116 -9.96 -19.67 -12.84
N PHE A 117 -9.17 -18.60 -12.78
CA PHE A 117 -8.07 -18.35 -13.72
C PHE A 117 -6.89 -19.30 -13.43
N LEU A 118 -6.56 -19.55 -12.16
CA LEU A 118 -5.52 -20.50 -11.76
C LEU A 118 -5.85 -21.94 -12.17
N LEU A 119 -7.07 -22.40 -11.89
CA LEU A 119 -7.50 -23.78 -12.08
C LEU A 119 -7.96 -24.10 -13.51
N ARG A 120 -7.90 -23.13 -14.43
CA ARG A 120 -8.41 -23.24 -15.82
C ARG A 120 -9.85 -23.78 -15.86
N LEU A 121 -10.71 -23.28 -14.98
CA LEU A 121 -12.08 -23.77 -14.88
C LEU A 121 -12.94 -23.27 -16.05
N GLY A 122 -13.70 -24.18 -16.66
CA GLY A 122 -14.67 -23.88 -17.73
C GLY A 122 -14.05 -23.27 -18.99
N ASN A 123 -14.72 -22.25 -19.55
CA ASN A 123 -14.30 -21.59 -20.80
C ASN A 123 -12.97 -20.80 -20.69
N LEU A 124 -12.43 -20.63 -19.48
CA LEU A 124 -11.13 -19.98 -19.26
C LEU A 124 -9.93 -20.85 -19.64
N ALA A 125 -10.13 -22.17 -19.83
CA ALA A 125 -9.10 -23.04 -20.41
C ALA A 125 -8.69 -22.59 -21.83
N ARG A 126 -9.58 -21.87 -22.54
CA ARG A 126 -9.36 -21.33 -23.89
C ARG A 126 -8.77 -19.92 -23.90
N MET A 127 -8.57 -19.31 -22.73
CA MET A 127 -8.00 -17.97 -22.60
C MET A 127 -6.50 -17.99 -22.89
N ASN A 128 -6.02 -17.02 -23.68
CA ASN A 128 -4.60 -16.90 -24.03
C ASN A 128 -3.71 -16.93 -22.78
N GLU A 129 -2.66 -17.74 -22.83
CA GLU A 129 -1.74 -17.95 -21.69
C GLU A 129 -1.08 -16.65 -21.22
N TRP A 130 -0.68 -15.79 -22.16
CA TRP A 130 -0.16 -14.45 -21.87
C TRP A 130 -1.14 -13.58 -21.11
N ARG A 131 -2.44 -13.66 -21.44
CA ARG A 131 -3.46 -12.88 -20.76
C ARG A 131 -3.71 -13.42 -19.35
N ARG A 132 -3.70 -14.74 -19.18
CA ARG A 132 -3.77 -15.37 -17.85
C ARG A 132 -2.58 -14.97 -16.97
N LEU A 133 -1.36 -15.03 -17.51
CA LEU A 133 -0.15 -14.59 -16.80
C LEU A 133 -0.21 -13.10 -16.47
N SER A 134 -0.74 -12.26 -17.38
CA SER A 134 -0.92 -10.84 -17.11
C SER A 134 -1.90 -10.58 -15.96
N ILE A 135 -2.90 -11.45 -15.73
CA ILE A 135 -3.79 -11.34 -14.57
C ILE A 135 -3.05 -11.82 -13.32
N LEU A 136 -2.56 -13.07 -13.32
CA LEU A 136 -2.02 -13.70 -12.11
C LEU A 136 -0.74 -13.06 -11.59
N CYS A 137 0.17 -12.64 -12.48
CA CYS A 137 1.48 -12.12 -12.10
C CYS A 137 1.40 -10.84 -11.25
N PRO A 138 0.68 -9.78 -11.65
CA PRO A 138 0.55 -8.58 -10.83
C PRO A 138 -0.28 -8.85 -9.56
N THR A 139 -1.38 -9.62 -9.62
CA THR A 139 -2.23 -9.84 -8.43
C THR A 139 -1.47 -10.58 -7.34
N PHE A 140 -0.87 -11.73 -7.65
CA PHE A 140 -0.07 -12.48 -6.68
C PHE A 140 1.27 -11.82 -6.40
N GLY A 141 1.91 -11.24 -7.42
CA GLY A 141 3.22 -10.59 -7.29
C GLY A 141 3.20 -9.42 -6.31
N ILE A 142 2.19 -8.55 -6.40
CA ILE A 142 2.05 -7.40 -5.48
C ILE A 142 1.82 -7.90 -4.05
N VAL A 143 0.93 -8.89 -3.85
CA VAL A 143 0.62 -9.44 -2.52
C VAL A 143 1.84 -10.13 -1.91
N ILE A 144 2.50 -11.02 -2.66
CA ILE A 144 3.65 -11.80 -2.18
C ILE A 144 4.85 -10.88 -1.93
N ALA A 145 5.18 -9.98 -2.85
CA ALA A 145 6.30 -9.05 -2.68
C ALA A 145 6.08 -8.14 -1.47
N SER A 146 4.87 -7.56 -1.34
CA SER A 146 4.54 -6.69 -0.20
C SER A 146 4.55 -7.47 1.12
N GLY A 147 4.00 -8.68 1.15
CA GLY A 147 3.99 -9.54 2.33
C GLY A 147 5.39 -9.96 2.76
N ALA A 148 6.23 -10.39 1.82
CA ALA A 148 7.63 -10.75 2.08
C ALA A 148 8.42 -9.56 2.60
N LEU A 149 8.29 -8.38 1.97
CA LEU A 149 8.98 -7.18 2.41
C LEU A 149 8.52 -6.71 3.79
N LEU A 150 7.21 -6.75 4.07
CA LEU A 150 6.68 -6.44 5.40
C LEU A 150 7.18 -7.42 6.46
N PHE A 151 7.24 -8.72 6.14
CA PHE A 151 7.76 -9.73 7.07
C PHE A 151 9.24 -9.51 7.38
N LEU A 152 10.05 -9.29 6.34
CA LEU A 152 11.49 -9.00 6.48
C LEU A 152 11.76 -7.69 7.23
N ARG A 153 10.82 -6.74 7.19
CA ARG A 153 10.99 -5.39 7.75
C ARG A 153 10.12 -5.11 8.97
N ARG A 154 9.45 -6.12 9.53
CA ARG A 154 8.49 -5.98 10.65
C ARG A 154 9.04 -5.25 11.88
N HIS A 155 10.35 -5.33 12.12
CA HIS A 155 11.01 -4.69 13.28
C HIS A 155 11.38 -3.22 13.05
N ASN A 156 11.39 -2.75 11.80
CA ASN A 156 11.85 -1.40 11.45
C ASN A 156 10.74 -0.50 10.89
N ILE A 157 9.50 -1.01 10.79
CA ILE A 157 8.38 -0.29 10.19
C ILE A 157 7.43 0.21 11.27
N LEU A 158 7.15 1.51 11.22
CA LEU A 158 6.08 2.14 11.97
C LEU A 158 4.73 1.44 11.71
N PRO A 159 3.97 1.07 12.75
CA PRO A 159 2.73 0.31 12.59
C PRO A 159 1.71 0.92 11.63
N THR A 160 1.61 2.26 11.60
CA THR A 160 0.73 2.99 10.66
C THR A 160 1.19 2.83 9.21
N ARG A 161 2.50 2.88 8.94
CA ARG A 161 3.06 2.68 7.61
C ARG A 161 2.86 1.24 7.13
N ALA A 162 3.03 0.25 8.02
CA ALA A 162 2.73 -1.15 7.70
C ALA A 162 1.26 -1.34 7.27
N CYS A 163 0.33 -0.68 7.96
CA CYS A 163 -1.09 -0.72 7.60
C CYS A 163 -1.35 -0.06 6.23
N LEU A 164 -0.72 1.08 5.94
CA LEU A 164 -0.84 1.76 4.64
C LEU A 164 -0.28 0.90 3.50
N VAL A 165 0.87 0.24 3.71
CA VAL A 165 1.44 -0.69 2.73
C VAL A 165 0.50 -1.87 2.49
N GLY A 166 -0.07 -2.47 3.55
CA GLY A 166 -1.02 -3.58 3.42
C GLY A 166 -2.30 -3.17 2.67
N LEU A 167 -2.89 -2.02 3.00
CA LEU A 167 -4.07 -1.48 2.32
C LEU A 167 -3.77 -1.17 0.86
N SER A 168 -2.64 -0.52 0.57
CA SER A 168 -2.25 -0.16 -0.79
C SER A 168 -1.98 -1.40 -1.64
N ALA A 169 -1.30 -2.42 -1.08
CA ALA A 169 -1.03 -3.67 -1.76
C ALA A 169 -2.32 -4.44 -2.10
N ALA A 170 -3.25 -4.55 -1.14
CA ALA A 170 -4.53 -5.22 -1.35
C ALA A 170 -5.40 -4.49 -2.40
N TYR A 171 -5.45 -3.15 -2.34
CA TYR A 171 -6.14 -2.34 -3.35
C TYR A 171 -5.50 -2.49 -4.73
N LEU A 172 -4.17 -2.36 -4.83
CA LEU A 172 -3.43 -2.49 -6.08
C LEU A 172 -3.59 -3.86 -6.73
N ALA A 173 -3.59 -4.93 -5.94
CA ALA A 173 -3.85 -6.28 -6.44
C ALA A 173 -5.24 -6.36 -7.11
N ASN A 174 -6.29 -5.92 -6.40
CA ASN A 174 -7.64 -5.90 -6.99
C ASN A 174 -7.77 -4.97 -8.20
N ALA A 175 -7.15 -3.79 -8.14
CA ALA A 175 -7.16 -2.84 -9.24
C ALA A 175 -6.46 -3.40 -10.49
N ALA A 176 -5.32 -4.09 -10.32
CA ALA A 176 -4.61 -4.75 -11.42
C ALA A 176 -5.48 -5.84 -12.07
N LEU A 177 -6.12 -6.69 -11.27
CA LEU A 177 -7.09 -7.68 -11.74
C LEU A 177 -8.18 -7.01 -12.57
N CYS A 178 -8.84 -5.98 -12.01
CA CYS A 178 -9.93 -5.27 -12.67
C CYS A 178 -9.49 -4.60 -13.98
N LEU A 179 -8.32 -3.98 -14.02
CA LEU A 179 -7.81 -3.33 -15.24
C LEU A 179 -7.66 -4.31 -16.40
N ILE A 180 -7.19 -5.53 -16.12
CA ILE A 180 -6.89 -6.54 -17.13
C ILE A 180 -8.13 -7.34 -17.54
N VAL A 181 -9.00 -7.64 -16.58
CA VAL A 181 -10.28 -8.33 -16.83
C VAL A 181 -11.21 -7.44 -17.65
N TYR A 182 -11.37 -6.17 -17.26
CA TYR A 182 -12.28 -5.22 -17.91
C TYR A 182 -11.64 -4.46 -19.09
N GLY A 183 -10.33 -4.57 -19.28
CA GLY A 183 -9.58 -3.95 -20.37
C GLY A 183 -10.22 -4.06 -21.77
N PRO A 184 -10.63 -5.26 -22.24
CA PRO A 184 -11.19 -5.43 -23.58
C PRO A 184 -12.70 -5.15 -23.67
N MET A 185 -13.38 -4.76 -22.58
CA MET A 185 -14.82 -4.53 -22.65
C MET A 185 -15.12 -3.31 -23.54
N PRO A 186 -16.05 -3.43 -24.51
CA PRO A 186 -16.44 -2.30 -25.34
C PRO A 186 -17.16 -1.24 -24.51
N GLY A 187 -16.94 0.04 -24.82
CA GLY A 187 -17.58 1.14 -24.10
C GLY A 187 -17.04 2.50 -24.50
N THR A 188 -17.84 3.54 -24.27
CA THR A 188 -17.42 4.94 -24.42
C THR A 188 -16.56 5.37 -23.21
N ALA A 189 -15.87 6.50 -23.31
CA ALA A 189 -15.08 7.03 -22.20
C ALA A 189 -15.92 7.25 -20.93
N GLY A 190 -17.20 7.62 -21.06
CA GLY A 190 -18.12 7.78 -19.94
C GLY A 190 -18.44 6.48 -19.21
N SER A 191 -18.71 5.40 -19.96
CA SER A 191 -19.07 4.09 -19.39
C SER A 191 -17.88 3.34 -18.77
N ARG A 192 -16.66 3.84 -18.98
CA ARG A 192 -15.39 3.30 -18.47
C ARG A 192 -14.57 4.34 -17.68
N SER A 193 -15.20 5.41 -17.23
CA SER A 193 -14.52 6.51 -16.55
C SER A 193 -13.74 6.04 -15.31
N GLY A 194 -14.29 5.11 -14.53
CA GLY A 194 -13.61 4.50 -13.39
C GLY A 194 -12.40 3.66 -13.78
N TRP A 195 -12.45 2.94 -14.91
CA TRP A 195 -11.30 2.20 -15.44
C TRP A 195 -10.18 3.14 -15.88
N ILE A 196 -10.52 4.25 -16.55
CA ILE A 196 -9.55 5.27 -16.96
C ILE A 196 -8.92 5.91 -15.72
N VAL A 197 -9.70 6.30 -14.72
CA VAL A 197 -9.14 6.87 -13.50
C VAL A 197 -8.24 5.85 -12.78
N THR A 198 -8.66 4.58 -12.74
CA THR A 198 -7.87 3.48 -12.16
C THR A 198 -6.50 3.34 -12.83
N ILE A 199 -6.43 3.44 -14.17
CA ILE A 199 -5.14 3.34 -14.88
C ILE A 199 -4.20 4.48 -14.49
N VAL A 200 -4.73 5.67 -14.19
CA VAL A 200 -3.94 6.85 -13.81
C VAL A 200 -3.42 6.73 -12.37
N ILE A 201 -4.24 6.24 -11.44
CA ILE A 201 -3.88 6.17 -10.01
C ILE A 201 -3.04 4.94 -9.63
N VAL A 202 -3.09 3.86 -10.41
CA VAL A 202 -2.33 2.64 -10.13
C VAL A 202 -0.82 2.92 -10.18
N TRP A 203 -0.35 3.68 -11.18
CA TRP A 203 1.08 4.02 -11.31
C TRP A 203 1.64 4.78 -10.09
N PRO A 204 1.06 5.90 -9.66
CA PRO A 204 1.56 6.60 -8.48
C PRO A 204 1.42 5.74 -7.23
N MET A 205 0.33 4.98 -7.01
CA MET A 205 0.24 4.09 -5.86
C MET A 205 1.33 3.02 -5.84
N LEU A 206 1.68 2.47 -7.00
CA LEU A 206 2.75 1.48 -7.13
C LEU A 206 4.11 2.12 -6.87
N LEU A 207 4.32 3.35 -7.34
CA LEU A 207 5.49 4.16 -7.02
C LEU A 207 5.58 4.44 -5.52
N GLU A 208 4.46 4.77 -4.85
CA GLU A 208 4.42 4.95 -3.39
C GLU A 208 4.88 3.70 -2.66
N LEU A 209 4.35 2.55 -3.08
CA LEU A 209 4.63 1.26 -2.46
C LEU A 209 6.13 0.95 -2.58
N VAL A 210 6.69 1.12 -3.77
CA VAL A 210 8.13 0.97 -4.04
C VAL A 210 8.95 1.97 -3.22
N TRP A 211 8.53 3.24 -3.19
CA TRP A 211 9.20 4.31 -2.45
C TRP A 211 9.23 4.03 -0.95
N LEU A 212 8.12 3.56 -0.37
CA LEU A 212 8.04 3.18 1.04
C LEU A 212 9.01 2.05 1.38
N PHE A 213 9.26 1.12 0.45
CA PHE A 213 10.24 0.05 0.66
C PHE A 213 11.70 0.50 0.44
N ILE A 214 11.97 1.34 -0.57
CA ILE A 214 13.33 1.82 -0.88
C ILE A 214 13.81 2.86 0.15
N PHE A 215 12.97 3.82 0.54
CA PHE A 215 13.36 4.87 1.48
C PHE A 215 13.78 4.32 2.85
N ILE A 216 13.18 3.20 3.28
CA ILE A 216 13.60 2.47 4.49
C ILE A 216 15.02 1.89 4.36
N GLN A 217 15.45 1.50 3.16
CA GLN A 217 16.80 0.99 2.91
C GLN A 217 17.85 2.10 2.99
N THR A 218 17.63 3.21 2.30
CA THR A 218 18.62 4.28 2.15
C THR A 218 18.88 4.99 3.47
N PHE A 219 17.84 5.22 4.29
CA PHE A 219 17.99 5.87 5.59
C PHE A 219 18.78 5.03 6.59
N LYS A 220 18.62 3.69 6.56
CA LYS A 220 19.36 2.78 7.44
C LYS A 220 20.84 2.69 7.07
N ILE A 221 21.15 2.60 5.77
CA ILE A 221 22.54 2.61 5.29
C ILE A 221 23.19 3.92 5.69
N PHE A 222 22.55 5.06 5.42
CA PHE A 222 23.06 6.38 5.78
C PHE A 222 23.33 6.52 7.29
N ILE A 223 22.40 6.12 8.16
CA ILE A 223 22.61 6.15 9.63
C ILE A 223 23.71 5.18 10.08
N GLN A 224 23.81 3.99 9.49
CA GLN A 224 24.90 3.06 9.82
C GLN A 224 26.25 3.62 9.41
N THR A 225 26.35 4.24 8.22
CA THR A 225 27.57 4.89 7.74
C THR A 225 27.96 6.10 8.59
N PHE A 226 26.99 6.90 9.03
CA PHE A 226 27.22 8.03 9.94
C PHE A 226 27.70 7.57 11.32
N LYS A 227 27.08 6.53 11.90
CA LYS A 227 27.51 5.96 13.18
C LYS A 227 28.92 5.35 13.12
N THR A 228 29.32 4.79 11.98
CA THR A 228 30.72 4.31 11.81
C THR A 228 31.71 5.46 11.59
N GLN A 229 31.26 6.63 11.10
CA GLN A 229 32.12 7.81 10.98
C GLN A 229 32.30 8.62 12.27
N GLU A 230 31.39 8.53 13.25
CA GLU A 230 31.60 9.11 14.59
C GLU A 230 32.49 8.24 15.50
N SER A 231 32.86 7.02 15.07
CA SER A 231 33.71 6.10 15.82
C SER A 231 35.10 5.87 15.19
N PRO A 232 35.85 6.93 14.81
CA PRO A 232 37.30 6.83 14.87
C PRO A 232 37.91 8.13 15.41
N ASP A 233 38.12 8.23 16.73
CA ASP A 233 39.40 8.77 17.25
C ASP A 233 39.56 8.81 18.78
N ASN A 234 38.57 8.45 19.59
CA ASN A 234 38.76 8.63 21.05
C ASN A 234 39.56 7.52 21.75
N SER A 235 40.20 6.61 21.00
CA SER A 235 41.05 5.54 21.54
C SER A 235 42.54 5.70 21.21
N ARG A 236 42.94 6.70 20.41
CA ARG A 236 44.34 7.01 20.12
C ARG A 236 44.91 8.18 20.92
N ALA A 237 44.07 9.06 21.46
CA ALA A 237 44.52 10.18 22.29
C ALA A 237 45.12 9.71 23.64
N ASP A 238 44.64 8.59 24.18
CA ASP A 238 45.08 8.09 25.49
C ASP A 238 46.39 7.27 25.44
N GLN A 239 46.86 6.86 24.25
CA GLN A 239 48.10 6.06 24.13
C GLN A 239 49.39 6.89 24.06
N TYR A 240 49.31 8.22 23.88
CA TYR A 240 50.49 9.09 23.81
C TYR A 240 50.73 9.92 25.09
N ALA A 241 49.83 9.88 26.07
CA ALA A 241 49.96 10.63 27.32
C ALA A 241 50.75 9.90 28.43
N ALA A 242 51.20 8.66 28.20
CA ALA A 242 51.81 7.81 29.23
C ALA A 242 53.26 7.36 28.91
N ARG A 243 54.12 8.26 28.41
CA ARG A 243 55.57 8.07 28.51
C ARG A 243 56.19 9.13 29.43
N PRO A 244 56.50 8.79 30.70
CA PRO A 244 57.43 9.58 31.46
C PRO A 244 58.85 9.39 30.89
N HIS A 245 59.50 10.50 30.59
CA HIS A 245 60.94 10.57 30.39
C HIS A 245 61.64 10.30 31.74
N SER A 246 62.37 9.19 31.81
CA SER A 246 63.54 9.01 32.68
C SER A 246 64.36 7.85 32.16
#